data_AF-A0A1V4XWH6-F1
#
_entry.id   AF-A0A1V4XWH6-F1
#
_cell.length_a   1.000
_cell.length_b   1.000
_cell.length_c   1.000
_cell.angle_alpha   90.00
_cell.angle_beta   90.00
_cell.angle_gamma   90.00
#
_symmetry.space_group_name_H-M   'P 1'
#
loop_
_entity.id
_entity.type
_entity.pdbx_description
1 polymer ?
#
loop_
_entity_poly.entity_id
_entity_poly.type
_entity_poly.pdbx_seq_one_letter_code
_entity_poly.pdbx_strand_id
1 'polypeptide(L)'
;MLELLNRFQKIEIADLQITALDHMERFLVKMLRAAMVQDALIVIDRPFRLVPDLPDAEKIQDSLDKIEELYQSCQIFDYLWNRDRYRIADVQEY
;
A
#
# COMPACT_ATOMS: atom_id res chain seq x y z
N MET A 1 -10.69 10.99 4.33
CA MET A 1 -10.89 9.53 4.50
C MET A 1 -11.98 9.00 3.57
N LEU A 2 -13.26 9.41 3.69
CA LEU A 2 -14.33 8.90 2.80
C LEU A 2 -14.06 9.14 1.30
N GLU A 3 -13.61 10.34 0.94
CA GLU A 3 -13.22 10.66 -0.44
C GLU A 3 -12.08 9.74 -0.93
N LEU A 4 -11.12 9.46 -0.06
CA LEU A 4 -10.00 8.58 -0.38
C LEU A 4 -10.48 7.14 -0.57
N LEU A 5 -11.34 6.62 0.31
CA LEU A 5 -11.95 5.30 0.11
C LEU A 5 -12.74 5.23 -1.21
N ASN A 6 -13.44 6.30 -1.58
CA ASN A 6 -14.19 6.37 -2.83
C ASN A 6 -13.27 6.33 -4.07
N ARG A 7 -12.06 6.92 -4.02
CA ARG A 7 -11.06 6.79 -5.10
C ARG A 7 -10.68 5.34 -5.40
N PHE A 8 -10.82 4.46 -4.40
CA PHE A 8 -10.58 3.03 -4.52
C PHE A 8 -11.86 2.22 -4.72
N GLN A 9 -13.02 2.86 -4.85
CA GLN A 9 -14.34 2.21 -4.91
C GLN A 9 -14.59 1.33 -3.68
N LYS A 10 -14.17 1.82 -2.51
CA LYS A 10 -14.20 1.13 -1.21
C LYS A 10 -14.98 1.92 -0.15
N ILE A 11 -16.04 2.63 -0.54
CA ILE A 11 -16.83 3.41 0.42
C ILE A 11 -17.63 2.51 1.36
N GLU A 12 -17.97 1.31 0.92
CA GLU A 12 -18.76 0.31 1.66
C GLU A 12 -18.06 -0.21 2.93
N ILE A 13 -16.74 -0.04 3.03
CA ILE A 13 -15.96 -0.49 4.19
C ILE A 13 -15.78 0.60 5.26
N ALA A 14 -16.30 1.81 5.06
CA ALA A 14 -16.03 2.96 5.92
C ALA A 14 -16.47 2.77 7.38
N ASP A 15 -17.60 2.09 7.60
CA ASP A 15 -18.19 1.86 8.93
C ASP A 15 -17.88 0.46 9.48
N LEU A 16 -17.08 -0.34 8.76
CA LEU A 16 -16.74 -1.68 9.19
C LEU A 16 -15.62 -1.68 10.25
N GLN A 17 -15.70 -2.62 11.19
CA GLN A 17 -14.60 -2.89 12.09
C GLN A 17 -13.42 -3.48 11.32
N ILE A 18 -12.20 -3.18 11.76
CA ILE A 18 -10.97 -3.67 11.11
C ILE A 18 -10.89 -5.20 11.00
N THR A 19 -11.56 -5.93 11.91
CA THR A 19 -11.66 -7.39 11.91
C THR A 19 -12.52 -7.95 10.78
N ALA A 20 -13.49 -7.16 10.30
CA ALA A 20 -14.35 -7.52 9.17
C ALA A 20 -13.68 -7.26 7.80
N LEU A 21 -12.61 -6.47 7.77
CA LEU A 21 -11.85 -6.17 6.56
C LEU A 21 -10.96 -7.33 6.16
N ASP A 22 -10.81 -7.56 4.86
CA ASP A 22 -9.79 -8.47 4.33
C ASP A 22 -8.37 -7.89 4.44
N HIS A 23 -7.36 -8.67 4.06
CA HIS A 23 -5.97 -8.22 4.13
C HIS A 23 -5.68 -6.97 3.28
N MET A 24 -6.23 -6.89 2.06
CA MET A 24 -6.03 -5.74 1.17
C MET A 24 -6.75 -4.50 1.69
N GLU A 25 -7.97 -4.65 2.19
CA GLU A 25 -8.75 -3.56 2.77
C GLU A 25 -8.08 -3.01 4.02
N ARG A 26 -7.55 -3.87 4.89
CA ARG A 26 -6.75 -3.43 6.05
C ARG A 26 -5.49 -2.68 5.62
N PHE A 27 -4.79 -3.17 4.60
CA PHE A 27 -3.63 -2.51 4.03
C PHE A 27 -4.00 -1.12 3.50
N LEU A 28 -5.05 -1.04 2.68
CA LEU A 28 -5.55 0.19 2.09
C LEU A 28 -5.93 1.22 3.14
N VAL A 29 -6.70 0.84 4.17
CA VAL A 29 -7.07 1.74 5.26
C VAL A 29 -5.83 2.25 6.01
N LYS A 30 -4.86 1.38 6.31
CA LYS A 30 -3.61 1.79 6.99
C LYS A 30 -2.80 2.75 6.13
N MET A 31 -2.65 2.47 4.85
CA MET A 31 -1.94 3.31 3.87
C MET A 31 -2.60 4.68 3.75
N LEU A 32 -3.93 4.74 3.56
CA LEU A 32 -4.67 6.01 3.49
C LEU A 32 -4.54 6.82 4.78
N ARG A 33 -4.55 6.16 5.95
CA ARG A 33 -4.34 6.86 7.23
C ARG A 33 -2.93 7.42 7.35
N ALA A 34 -1.92 6.70 6.87
CA ALA A 34 -0.53 7.17 6.88
C ALA A 34 -0.35 8.38 5.96
N ALA A 35 -0.93 8.33 4.76
CA ALA A 35 -0.89 9.42 3.78
C ALA A 35 -1.65 10.69 4.22
N MET A 36 -2.59 10.57 5.18
CA MET A 36 -3.31 11.73 5.70
C MET A 36 -2.50 12.55 6.73
N VAL A 37 -1.30 12.11 7.10
CA VAL A 37 -0.41 12.89 7.97
C VAL A 37 0.24 14.00 7.14
N GLN A 38 0.29 15.21 7.68
CA GLN A 38 0.97 16.33 7.02
C GLN A 38 2.45 15.97 6.75
N ASP A 39 2.90 16.21 5.52
CA ASP A 39 4.27 15.92 5.06
C ASP A 39 4.69 14.46 5.29
N ALA A 40 3.76 13.52 5.09
CA ALA A 40 3.98 12.11 5.36
C ALA A 40 5.19 11.53 4.60
N LEU A 41 6.06 10.83 5.34
CA LEU A 41 7.01 9.87 4.81
C LEU A 41 6.49 8.47 5.13
N ILE A 42 6.00 7.76 4.11
CA ILE A 42 5.39 6.45 4.28
C ILE A 42 6.49 5.38 4.33
N VAL A 43 6.42 4.50 5.31
CA VAL A 43 7.27 3.31 5.39
C VAL A 43 6.39 2.07 5.44
N ILE A 44 6.59 1.16 4.50
CA ILE A 44 5.87 -0.12 4.43
C ILE A 44 6.87 -1.24 4.73
N ASP A 45 6.78 -1.83 5.92
CA ASP A 45 7.59 -2.99 6.32
C ASP A 45 6.87 -4.30 5.95
N ARG A 46 7.50 -5.08 5.08
CA ARG A 46 7.10 -6.41 4.60
C ARG A 46 5.64 -6.45 4.14
N PRO A 47 5.29 -5.75 3.04
CA PRO A 47 3.91 -5.68 2.58
C PRO A 47 3.29 -7.05 2.28
N PHE A 48 4.08 -8.03 1.84
CA PHE A 48 3.59 -9.39 1.63
C PHE A 48 3.25 -10.15 2.91
N ARG A 49 3.57 -9.62 4.09
CA ARG A 49 3.02 -10.10 5.37
C ARG A 49 1.71 -9.42 5.73
N LEU A 50 1.50 -8.19 5.27
CA LEU A 50 0.26 -7.44 5.46
C LEU A 50 -0.83 -7.96 4.51
N VAL A 51 -0.43 -8.30 3.28
CA VAL A 51 -1.30 -8.83 2.23
C VAL A 51 -0.69 -10.10 1.64
N PRO A 52 -0.85 -11.26 2.30
CA PRO A 52 -0.17 -12.50 1.93
C PRO A 52 -0.58 -13.04 0.55
N ASP A 53 -1.81 -12.75 0.11
CA ASP A 53 -2.39 -13.32 -1.10
C ASP A 53 -2.00 -12.58 -2.39
N LEU A 54 -1.15 -11.56 -2.30
CA LEU A 54 -0.66 -10.85 -3.50
C LEU A 54 0.32 -11.73 -4.29
N PRO A 55 0.22 -11.84 -5.61
CA PRO A 55 1.25 -12.51 -6.40
C PRO A 55 2.54 -11.68 -6.45
N ASP A 56 2.41 -10.36 -6.59
CA ASP A 56 3.49 -9.40 -6.78
C ASP A 56 3.12 -8.02 -6.19
N ALA A 57 4.01 -7.04 -6.34
CA ALA A 57 3.86 -5.70 -5.81
C ALA A 57 2.96 -4.79 -6.66
N GLU A 58 2.41 -5.25 -7.79
CA GLU A 58 1.68 -4.40 -8.75
C GLU A 58 0.49 -3.70 -8.07
N LYS A 59 -0.32 -4.44 -7.31
CA LYS A 59 -1.45 -3.86 -6.57
C LYS A 59 -1.03 -2.87 -5.47
N ILE A 60 0.17 -3.04 -4.89
CA ILE A 60 0.70 -2.10 -3.90
C ILE A 60 1.11 -0.81 -4.61
N GLN A 61 1.82 -0.93 -5.73
CA GLN A 61 2.25 0.21 -6.54
C GLN A 61 1.04 0.99 -7.08
N ASP A 62 0.08 0.31 -7.70
CA ASP A 62 -1.18 0.90 -8.18
C ASP A 62 -1.93 1.65 -7.07
N SER A 63 -1.82 1.16 -5.83
CA SER A 63 -2.46 1.78 -4.68
C SER A 63 -1.74 3.05 -4.24
N LEU A 64 -0.40 3.05 -4.28
CA LEU A 64 0.43 4.21 -3.95
C LEU A 64 0.28 5.31 -5.02
N ASP A 65 0.29 4.95 -6.30
CA ASP A 65 0.17 5.89 -7.42
C ASP A 65 -1.14 6.70 -7.37
N LYS A 66 -2.24 6.09 -6.89
CA LYS A 66 -3.55 6.75 -6.74
C LYS A 66 -3.60 7.85 -5.66
N ILE A 67 -2.59 7.90 -4.81
CA ILE A 67 -2.49 8.84 -3.68
C ILE A 67 -1.11 9.48 -3.60
N GLU A 68 -0.33 9.46 -4.69
CA GLU A 68 1.05 9.95 -4.71
C GLU A 68 1.15 11.42 -4.28
N GLU A 69 0.09 12.20 -4.48
CA GLU A 69 0.05 13.61 -4.13
C GLU A 69 -0.15 13.86 -2.63
N LEU A 70 -0.44 12.82 -1.84
CA LEU A 70 -0.75 12.92 -0.42
C LEU A 70 0.47 12.73 0.49
N TYR A 71 1.61 12.28 -0.05
CA TYR A 71 2.81 12.00 0.74
C TYR A 71 4.07 12.49 0.03
N GLN A 72 5.14 12.74 0.79
CA GLN A 72 6.41 13.25 0.27
C GLN A 72 7.28 12.15 -0.33
N SER A 73 7.31 10.98 0.31
CA SER A 73 7.95 9.78 -0.24
C SER A 73 7.40 8.51 0.41
N CYS A 74 7.60 7.37 -0.27
CA CYS A 74 7.29 6.05 0.25
C CYS A 74 8.51 5.14 0.13
N GLN A 75 8.87 4.45 1.21
CA GLN A 75 9.91 3.44 1.23
C GLN A 75 9.31 2.08 1.59
N ILE A 76 9.64 1.07 0.79
CA ILE A 76 9.20 -0.31 1.04
C ILE A 76 10.42 -1.14 1.46
N PHE A 77 10.32 -1.78 2.62
CA PHE A 77 11.34 -2.68 3.12
C PHE A 77 10.80 -4.10 3.13
N ASP A 78 11.54 -5.04 2.56
CA ASP A 78 11.14 -6.44 2.54
C ASP A 78 12.38 -7.34 2.56
N TYR A 79 12.12 -8.63 2.73
CA TYR A 79 13.11 -9.67 2.62
C TYR A 79 13.61 -9.83 1.18
N LEU A 80 14.91 -10.10 1.03
CA LEU A 80 15.56 -10.30 -0.27
C LEU A 80 14.90 -11.38 -1.13
N TRP A 81 14.33 -12.43 -0.52
CA TRP A 81 13.65 -13.52 -1.25
C TRP A 81 12.38 -13.09 -2.01
N ASN A 82 11.86 -11.88 -1.74
CA ASN A 82 10.69 -11.33 -2.38
C ASN A 82 11.08 -10.43 -3.57
N ARG A 83 12.37 -10.29 -3.89
CA ARG A 83 12.89 -9.38 -4.93
C ARG A 83 12.14 -9.55 -6.26
N ASP A 84 11.92 -10.79 -6.70
CA ASP A 84 11.28 -11.09 -7.99
C ASP A 84 9.81 -10.61 -8.04
N ARG A 85 9.16 -10.49 -6.89
CA ARG A 85 7.78 -10.00 -6.76
C ARG A 85 7.68 -8.48 -6.89
N TYR A 86 8.78 -7.76 -6.78
CA TYR A 86 8.83 -6.31 -7.00
C TYR A 86 9.07 -5.93 -8.46
N ARG A 87 9.26 -6.92 -9.36
CA ARG A 87 9.52 -6.72 -10.80
C ARG A 87 10.42 -5.51 -11.06
N ILE A 88 11.59 -5.47 -10.42
CA ILE A 88 12.60 -4.44 -10.73
C ILE A 88 13.11 -4.73 -12.14
N ALA A 89 12.43 -4.18 -13.15
CA ALA A 89 13.04 -3.97 -14.44
C ALA A 89 14.12 -2.90 -14.25
N ASP A 90 15.33 -3.18 -14.75
CA ASP A 90 16.53 -2.36 -14.69
C ASP A 90 17.33 -2.40 -13.38
N VAL A 91 17.96 -3.56 -13.15
CA VAL A 91 19.26 -3.58 -12.48
C VAL A 91 20.32 -3.19 -13.51
N GLN A 92 20.77 -1.93 -13.50
CA GLN A 92 22.17 -1.67 -13.84
C GLN A 92 22.99 -2.03 -12.59
N GLU A 93 23.74 -3.12 -12.68
CA GLU A 93 24.76 -3.47 -11.70
C GLU A 93 25.88 -2.42 -11.77
N TYR A 94 26.24 -1.84 -10.61
CA TYR A 94 27.49 -1.12 -10.42
C TYR A 94 28.49 -2.02 -9.71
#